data_AF-A0A534GJQ7-F1
#
_entry.id   AF-A0A534GJQ7-F1
#
_cell.length_a   1.000
_cell.length_b   1.000
_cell.length_c   1.000
_cell.angle_alpha   90.00
_cell.angle_beta   90.00
_cell.angle_gamma   90.00
#
_symmetry.space_group_name_H-M   'P 1'
#
loop_
_entity.id
_entity.type
_entity.pdbx_description
1 polymer ?
#
loop_
_entity_poly.entity_id
_entity_poly.type
_entity_poly.pdbx_seq_one_letter_code
_entity_poly.pdbx_strand_id
1 'polypeptide(L)'
;ATKTYAYNDGDGSTYYDVEYPIQMHGFDPNFHFVGMTFNPEGFADMKDKYFLLNGRSYPDTVNPDPLQTQSADGVYHFSQPLPTIVKITPGQRALLRISNLNVSEYHTLASLGVKMQVVGYNAKLLRDQAGNNLYYTTNSITLGGGESLDVILDTCAVRSTPSDPSSSCTTPIRAGTYFLYTPNLDHLSNDAENFGGQMTEVRVQ
;
A
#
# COMPACT_ATOMS: atom_id res chain seq x y z
N ALA A 1 -0.26 26.50 -2.45
CA ALA A 1 -1.00 25.24 -2.23
C ALA A 1 -1.19 25.04 -0.74
N THR A 2 -2.38 24.60 -0.31
CA THR A 2 -2.62 24.23 1.10
C THR A 2 -1.76 23.02 1.43
N LYS A 3 -0.96 23.10 2.50
CA LYS A 3 -0.17 21.95 2.96
C LYS A 3 -1.10 20.88 3.52
N THR A 4 -0.85 19.62 3.19
CA THR A 4 -1.60 18.45 3.66
C THR A 4 -0.77 17.64 4.66
N TYR A 5 -1.44 17.04 5.64
CA TYR A 5 -0.81 16.35 6.78
C TYR A 5 -1.58 15.07 7.08
N ALA A 6 -0.86 13.98 7.40
CA ALA A 6 -1.52 12.70 7.71
C ALA A 6 -2.34 12.78 9.00
N TYR A 7 -1.89 13.62 9.94
CA TYR A 7 -2.50 13.88 11.24
C TYR A 7 -2.48 15.38 11.55
N ASN A 8 -3.32 15.82 12.48
CA ASN A 8 -3.26 17.15 13.08
C ASN A 8 -2.09 17.23 14.08
N ASP A 9 -0.86 17.11 13.57
CA ASP A 9 0.36 16.92 14.35
C ASP A 9 0.94 18.21 14.96
N GLY A 10 0.56 19.38 14.46
CA GLY A 10 0.97 20.69 14.97
C GLY A 10 2.42 21.08 14.70
N ASP A 11 3.32 20.12 14.49
CA ASP A 11 4.73 20.31 14.10
C ASP A 11 4.95 20.14 12.58
N GLY A 12 3.94 19.66 11.84
CA GLY A 12 3.97 19.48 10.40
C GLY A 12 4.85 18.31 9.92
N SER A 13 5.30 17.45 10.83
CA SER A 13 6.22 16.34 10.53
C SER A 13 5.59 15.25 9.64
N THR A 14 4.26 15.16 9.60
CA THR A 14 3.47 14.26 8.76
C THR A 14 3.03 14.85 7.43
N TYR A 15 3.68 15.95 7.00
CA TYR A 15 3.42 16.59 5.70
C TYR A 15 3.51 15.60 4.53
N TYR A 16 2.58 15.68 3.59
CA TYR A 16 2.63 14.97 2.31
C TYR A 16 2.12 15.82 1.16
N ASP A 17 2.47 15.48 -0.08
CA ASP A 17 2.02 16.16 -1.30
C ASP A 17 0.89 15.40 -2.02
N VAL A 18 0.93 14.06 -1.98
CA VAL A 18 -0.07 13.16 -2.59
C VAL A 18 -0.44 12.03 -1.63
N GLU A 19 -1.65 11.50 -1.75
CA GLU A 19 -2.20 10.46 -0.86
C GLU A 19 -2.73 9.28 -1.68
N TYR A 20 -2.45 8.07 -1.20
CA TYR A 20 -2.87 6.81 -1.83
C TYR A 20 -3.40 5.85 -0.76
N PRO A 21 -4.69 5.49 -0.78
CA PRO A 21 -5.19 4.37 0.00
C PRO A 21 -4.74 3.05 -0.63
N ILE A 22 -4.23 2.13 0.20
CA ILE A 22 -3.82 0.79 -0.23
C ILE A 22 -4.46 -0.22 0.73
N GLN A 23 -5.27 -1.11 0.17
CA GLN A 23 -5.88 -2.20 0.89
C GLN A 23 -5.25 -3.52 0.44
N MET A 24 -4.70 -4.25 1.39
CA MET A 24 -4.10 -5.56 1.21
C MET A 24 -5.16 -6.64 1.46
N HIS A 25 -5.17 -7.66 0.61
CA HIS A 25 -6.12 -8.77 0.71
C HIS A 25 -5.52 -10.03 0.07
N GLY A 26 -6.00 -11.21 0.47
CA GLY A 26 -5.74 -12.49 -0.20
C GLY A 26 -7.05 -13.15 -0.61
N PHE A 27 -7.04 -13.92 -1.68
CA PHE A 27 -8.22 -14.58 -2.20
C PHE A 27 -7.96 -16.08 -2.44
N ASP A 28 -8.71 -16.90 -1.72
CA ASP A 28 -8.78 -18.35 -1.93
C ASP A 28 -9.90 -18.70 -2.93
N PRO A 29 -9.56 -19.12 -4.16
CA PRO A 29 -10.55 -19.48 -5.17
C PRO A 29 -11.37 -20.72 -4.79
N ASN A 30 -10.83 -21.66 -4.01
CA ASN A 30 -11.55 -22.86 -3.60
C ASN A 30 -12.61 -22.51 -2.57
N PHE A 31 -12.25 -21.72 -1.55
CA PHE A 31 -13.20 -21.26 -0.53
C PHE A 31 -14.40 -20.56 -1.19
N HIS A 32 -14.13 -19.64 -2.12
CA HIS A 32 -15.18 -18.90 -2.83
C HIS A 32 -16.00 -19.76 -3.82
N PHE A 33 -15.46 -20.86 -4.33
CA PHE A 33 -16.21 -21.82 -5.13
C PHE A 33 -17.09 -22.74 -4.27
N VAL A 34 -16.60 -23.19 -3.11
CA VAL A 34 -17.33 -24.08 -2.20
C VAL A 34 -18.60 -23.41 -1.67
N GLY A 35 -18.56 -22.11 -1.37
CA GLY A 35 -19.75 -21.32 -1.01
C GLY A 35 -20.86 -21.34 -2.06
N MET A 36 -20.51 -21.54 -3.34
CA MET A 36 -21.50 -21.70 -4.42
C MET A 36 -22.16 -23.09 -4.43
N THR A 37 -21.62 -24.05 -3.67
CA THR A 37 -22.07 -25.46 -3.64
C THR A 37 -22.86 -25.85 -2.37
N PHE A 38 -23.23 -24.88 -1.53
CA PHE A 38 -23.99 -25.06 -0.27
C PHE A 38 -23.32 -25.93 0.80
N ASN A 39 -22.02 -26.19 0.68
CA ASN A 39 -21.25 -26.90 1.69
C ASN A 39 -20.72 -25.92 2.75
N PRO A 40 -20.59 -26.33 4.02
CA PRO A 40 -19.97 -25.49 5.03
C PRO A 40 -18.50 -25.22 4.68
N GLU A 41 -18.12 -23.95 4.73
CA GLU A 41 -16.76 -23.51 4.43
C GLU A 41 -15.88 -23.60 5.69
N GLY A 42 -14.78 -24.34 5.61
CA GLY A 42 -13.81 -24.44 6.71
C GLY A 42 -12.82 -23.29 6.66
N PHE A 43 -13.01 -22.25 7.47
CA PHE A 43 -12.04 -21.14 7.57
C PHE A 43 -10.62 -21.61 7.94
N ALA A 44 -10.50 -22.74 8.65
CA ALA A 44 -9.22 -23.36 8.99
C ALA A 44 -8.46 -23.91 7.78
N ASP A 45 -9.16 -24.20 6.68
CA ASP A 45 -8.59 -24.76 5.45
C ASP A 45 -8.36 -23.68 4.37
N MET A 46 -8.66 -22.41 4.66
CA MET A 46 -8.46 -21.30 3.73
C MET A 46 -7.00 -21.20 3.32
N LYS A 47 -6.79 -21.11 2.00
CA LYS A 47 -5.48 -20.91 1.41
C LYS A 47 -5.56 -19.97 0.22
N ASP A 48 -5.13 -18.73 0.47
CA ASP A 48 -5.09 -17.71 -0.57
C ASP A 48 -4.15 -18.09 -1.72
N LYS A 49 -4.56 -17.75 -2.93
CA LYS A 49 -3.83 -17.99 -4.18
C LYS A 49 -3.61 -16.73 -5.01
N TYR A 50 -4.41 -15.70 -4.75
CA TYR A 50 -4.29 -14.40 -5.39
C TYR A 50 -4.12 -13.34 -4.31
N PHE A 51 -3.04 -12.58 -4.41
CA PHE A 51 -2.67 -11.57 -3.43
C PHE A 51 -2.82 -10.19 -4.02
N LEU A 52 -3.62 -9.37 -3.37
CA LEU A 52 -4.22 -8.20 -3.96
C LEU A 52 -3.77 -6.93 -3.25
N LEU A 53 -3.66 -5.87 -4.04
CA LEU A 53 -3.64 -4.48 -3.58
C LEU A 53 -4.80 -3.74 -4.26
N ASN A 54 -5.70 -3.14 -3.47
CA ASN A 54 -6.94 -2.50 -3.94
C ASN A 54 -7.79 -3.40 -4.85
N GLY A 55 -7.84 -4.70 -4.53
CA GLY A 55 -8.61 -5.70 -5.29
C GLY A 55 -7.97 -6.14 -6.60
N ARG A 56 -6.69 -5.82 -6.84
CA ARG A 56 -5.96 -6.14 -8.07
C ARG A 56 -4.67 -6.90 -7.74
N SER A 57 -4.32 -7.88 -8.55
CA SER A 57 -2.97 -8.44 -8.58
C SER A 57 -2.12 -7.72 -9.62
N TYR A 58 -0.79 -7.74 -9.47
CA TYR A 58 0.09 -7.37 -10.56
C TYR A 58 -0.12 -8.31 -11.77
N PRO A 59 -0.08 -7.82 -13.02
CA PRO A 59 0.25 -6.44 -13.44
C PRO A 59 -0.91 -5.44 -13.38
N ASP A 60 -2.15 -5.83 -13.06
CA ASP A 60 -3.30 -4.93 -13.07
C ASP A 60 -3.23 -3.79 -12.03
N THR A 61 -2.39 -3.95 -11.01
CA THR A 61 -2.07 -2.89 -10.03
C THR A 61 -1.42 -1.65 -10.65
N VAL A 62 -0.75 -1.79 -11.80
CA VAL A 62 -0.11 -0.66 -12.50
C VAL A 62 -1.07 0.10 -13.43
N ASN A 63 -2.27 -0.45 -13.65
CA ASN A 63 -3.31 0.20 -14.43
C ASN A 63 -3.92 1.35 -13.59
N PRO A 64 -3.81 2.62 -14.04
CA PRO A 64 -4.35 3.76 -13.30
C PRO A 64 -5.88 3.87 -13.40
N ASP A 65 -6.50 3.17 -14.34
CA ASP A 65 -7.92 3.30 -14.63
C ASP A 65 -8.75 2.29 -13.81
N PRO A 66 -10.01 2.63 -13.46
CA PRO A 66 -10.96 1.68 -12.89
C PRO A 66 -11.11 0.42 -13.74
N LEU A 67 -11.13 -0.75 -13.10
CA LEU A 67 -11.36 -2.02 -13.79
C LEU A 67 -12.82 -2.44 -13.70
N GLN A 68 -13.26 -3.12 -14.76
CA GLN A 68 -14.59 -3.69 -14.86
C GLN A 68 -14.51 -5.21 -14.89
N THR A 69 -15.42 -5.86 -14.16
CA THR A 69 -15.61 -7.31 -14.20
C THR A 69 -17.06 -7.63 -14.49
N GLN A 70 -17.31 -8.79 -15.08
CA GLN A 70 -18.68 -9.26 -15.25
C GLN A 70 -19.31 -9.52 -13.88
N SER A 71 -20.51 -8.99 -13.63
CA SER A 71 -21.30 -9.24 -12.42
C SER A 71 -22.23 -10.44 -12.63
N ALA A 72 -23.00 -10.80 -11.60
CA ALA A 72 -23.96 -11.91 -11.64
C ALA A 72 -25.07 -11.74 -12.70
N ASP A 73 -25.29 -10.51 -13.19
CA ASP A 73 -26.22 -10.19 -14.27
C ASP A 73 -25.63 -10.38 -15.68
N GLY A 74 -24.36 -10.80 -15.78
CA GLY A 74 -23.66 -10.97 -17.05
C GLY A 74 -23.16 -9.66 -17.67
N VAL A 75 -23.30 -8.52 -17.00
CA VAL A 75 -22.88 -7.19 -17.48
C VAL A 75 -21.58 -6.78 -16.79
N TYR A 76 -20.73 -6.03 -17.50
CA TYR A 76 -19.52 -5.45 -16.93
C TYR A 76 -19.85 -4.27 -16.02
N HIS A 77 -19.43 -4.37 -14.76
CA HIS A 77 -19.54 -3.30 -13.76
C HIS A 77 -18.17 -2.96 -13.19
N PHE A 78 -17.99 -1.71 -12.76
CA PHE A 78 -16.77 -1.30 -12.06
C PHE A 78 -16.73 -1.93 -10.66
N SER A 79 -15.71 -2.72 -10.38
CA SER A 79 -15.53 -3.43 -9.10
C SER A 79 -14.21 -3.09 -8.41
N GLN A 80 -13.20 -2.60 -9.15
CA GLN A 80 -11.96 -2.05 -8.59
C GLN A 80 -11.78 -0.58 -9.02
N PRO A 81 -12.45 0.38 -8.37
CA PRO A 81 -12.40 1.78 -8.79
C PRO A 81 -11.11 2.50 -8.40
N LEU A 82 -10.38 2.00 -7.40
CA LEU A 82 -9.15 2.61 -6.90
C LEU A 82 -7.91 1.96 -7.53
N PRO A 83 -6.96 2.76 -8.07
CA PRO A 83 -5.68 2.24 -8.52
C PRO A 83 -4.73 2.00 -7.36
N THR A 84 -3.68 1.21 -7.59
CA THR A 84 -2.59 0.98 -6.61
C THR A 84 -1.28 1.60 -7.06
N ILE A 85 -1.16 2.02 -8.31
CA ILE A 85 0.03 2.68 -8.81
C ILE A 85 0.25 4.03 -8.12
N VAL A 86 1.43 4.21 -7.55
CA VAL A 86 1.82 5.47 -6.91
C VAL A 86 2.56 6.32 -7.93
N LYS A 87 2.04 7.50 -8.26
CA LYS A 87 2.71 8.50 -9.10
C LYS A 87 3.10 9.70 -8.24
N ILE A 88 4.37 10.09 -8.29
CA ILE A 88 4.91 11.14 -7.43
C ILE A 88 6.01 11.92 -8.16
N THR A 89 6.06 13.24 -8.01
CA THR A 89 7.13 14.06 -8.62
C THR A 89 8.41 14.02 -7.76
N PRO A 90 9.61 14.00 -8.37
CA PRO A 90 10.86 14.01 -7.61
C PRO A 90 10.90 15.15 -6.57
N GLY A 91 11.20 14.81 -5.32
CA GLY A 91 11.26 15.72 -4.17
C GLY A 91 9.96 15.85 -3.37
N GLN A 92 8.85 15.31 -3.86
CA GLN A 92 7.59 15.23 -3.14
C GLN A 92 7.55 14.06 -2.14
N ARG A 93 6.51 14.06 -1.31
CA ARG A 93 6.17 13.00 -0.35
C ARG A 93 4.81 12.38 -0.67
N ALA A 94 4.72 11.06 -0.69
CA ALA A 94 3.45 10.34 -0.84
C ALA A 94 3.06 9.71 0.50
N LEU A 95 1.84 9.98 0.97
CA LEU A 95 1.22 9.25 2.06
C LEU A 95 0.56 7.98 1.50
N LEU A 96 0.98 6.83 1.99
CA LEU A 96 0.32 5.55 1.78
C LEU A 96 -0.50 5.23 3.04
N ARG A 97 -1.82 5.13 2.89
CA ARG A 97 -2.71 4.64 3.94
C ARG A 97 -2.97 3.17 3.73
N ILE A 98 -2.22 2.34 4.42
CA ILE A 98 -2.18 0.91 4.20
C ILE A 98 -3.10 0.24 5.23
N SER A 99 -4.00 -0.61 4.77
CA SER A 99 -4.83 -1.46 5.62
C SER A 99 -4.72 -2.91 5.15
N ASN A 100 -4.72 -3.86 6.06
CA ASN A 100 -4.75 -5.27 5.72
C ASN A 100 -6.08 -5.90 6.15
N LEU A 101 -6.82 -6.45 5.19
CA LEU A 101 -8.09 -7.15 5.41
C LEU A 101 -7.96 -8.67 5.28
N ASN A 102 -6.75 -9.19 5.10
CA ASN A 102 -6.52 -10.63 5.04
C ASN A 102 -6.94 -11.31 6.36
N VAL A 103 -7.55 -12.50 6.26
CA VAL A 103 -8.02 -13.30 7.40
C VAL A 103 -7.23 -14.60 7.62
N SER A 104 -6.45 -15.02 6.62
CA SER A 104 -5.68 -16.26 6.60
C SER A 104 -4.23 -16.05 7.07
N GLU A 105 -3.62 -14.90 6.79
CA GLU A 105 -2.20 -14.67 7.02
C GLU A 105 -1.77 -13.21 7.15
N TYR A 106 -0.52 -13.04 7.60
CA TYR A 106 0.19 -11.78 7.62
C TYR A 106 0.82 -11.51 6.26
N HIS A 107 0.84 -10.24 5.88
CA HIS A 107 1.49 -9.82 4.65
C HIS A 107 2.59 -8.81 4.93
N THR A 108 3.67 -8.92 4.18
CA THR A 108 4.77 -7.97 4.20
C THR A 108 4.81 -7.22 2.88
N LEU A 109 4.97 -5.90 2.93
CA LEU A 109 5.34 -5.07 1.78
C LEU A 109 6.73 -4.49 2.01
N ALA A 110 7.50 -4.43 0.94
CA ALA A 110 8.83 -3.85 0.91
C ALA A 110 8.94 -2.83 -0.22
N SER A 111 9.79 -1.82 0.00
CA SER A 111 10.19 -0.88 -1.06
C SER A 111 11.70 -0.80 -1.13
N LEU A 112 12.24 -1.04 -2.33
CA LEU A 112 13.66 -0.92 -2.62
C LEU A 112 13.89 0.41 -3.34
N GLY A 113 14.64 1.32 -2.72
CA GLY A 113 15.06 2.59 -3.32
C GLY A 113 14.28 3.82 -2.86
N VAL A 114 13.06 3.65 -2.32
CA VAL A 114 12.32 4.71 -1.62
C VAL A 114 12.08 4.27 -0.19
N LYS A 115 12.64 5.00 0.77
CA LYS A 115 12.49 4.63 2.18
C LYS A 115 11.07 4.89 2.66
N MET A 116 10.55 3.96 3.47
CA MET A 116 9.25 4.11 4.13
C MET A 116 9.44 4.70 5.52
N GLN A 117 8.86 5.86 5.78
CA GLN A 117 8.75 6.40 7.14
C GLN A 117 7.36 6.09 7.69
N VAL A 118 7.28 5.26 8.72
CA VAL A 118 6.02 4.95 9.39
C VAL A 118 5.72 6.05 10.40
N VAL A 119 4.55 6.68 10.26
CA VAL A 119 4.11 7.80 11.11
C VAL A 119 2.87 7.49 11.93
N GLY A 120 2.12 6.46 11.55
CA GLY A 120 0.91 6.02 12.24
C GLY A 120 0.74 4.51 12.22
N TYR A 121 0.13 3.97 13.27
CA TYR A 121 -0.26 2.57 13.39
C TYR A 121 -1.67 2.48 13.97
N ASN A 122 -2.54 1.72 13.34
CA ASN A 122 -3.95 1.54 13.73
C ASN A 122 -4.69 2.86 13.97
N ALA A 123 -4.62 3.76 12.98
CA ALA A 123 -5.22 5.10 13.00
C ALA A 123 -4.74 6.01 14.15
N LYS A 124 -3.60 5.69 14.76
CA LYS A 124 -2.98 6.50 15.82
C LYS A 124 -1.61 7.00 15.39
N LEU A 125 -1.40 8.30 15.55
CA LEU A 125 -0.10 8.93 15.36
C LEU A 125 0.94 8.32 16.31
N LEU A 126 2.09 7.95 15.77
CA LEU A 126 3.23 7.44 16.53
C LEU A 126 3.95 8.60 17.23
N ARG A 127 3.38 9.07 18.33
CA ARG A 127 3.92 10.13 19.17
C ARG A 127 3.63 9.84 20.65
N ASP A 128 4.59 10.15 21.51
CA ASP A 128 4.39 10.04 22.95
C ASP A 128 3.59 11.23 23.53
N GLN A 129 3.31 11.19 24.83
CA GLN A 129 2.56 12.26 25.50
C GLN A 129 3.37 13.55 25.70
N ALA A 130 4.69 13.47 25.62
CA ALA A 130 5.59 14.62 25.72
C ALA A 130 5.77 15.32 24.36
N GLY A 131 5.22 14.77 23.28
CA GLY A 131 5.29 15.30 21.92
C GLY A 131 6.45 14.76 21.09
N ASN A 132 7.21 13.79 21.58
CA ASN A 132 8.32 13.20 20.84
C ASN A 132 7.81 12.24 19.77
N ASN A 133 8.27 12.44 18.54
CA ASN A 133 7.96 11.56 17.41
C ASN A 133 8.60 10.18 17.60
N LEU A 134 7.78 9.14 17.52
CA LEU A 134 8.17 7.73 17.55
C LEU A 134 8.20 7.15 16.13
N TYR A 135 8.33 8.01 15.12
CA TYR A 135 8.41 7.60 13.72
C TYR A 135 9.68 6.81 13.49
N TYR A 136 9.58 5.80 12.63
CA TYR A 136 10.74 4.99 12.26
C TYR A 136 10.79 4.81 10.76
N THR A 137 12.00 4.66 10.25
CA THR A 137 12.25 4.40 8.83
C THR A 137 12.56 2.92 8.63
N THR A 138 11.94 2.32 7.63
CA THR A 138 12.12 0.91 7.29
C THR A 138 12.07 0.71 5.78
N ASN A 139 12.55 -0.44 5.33
CA ASN A 139 12.39 -0.89 3.94
C ASN A 139 11.25 -1.91 3.79
N SER A 140 10.71 -2.42 4.90
CA SER A 140 9.59 -3.34 4.91
C SER A 140 8.65 -3.11 6.08
N ILE A 141 7.37 -3.39 5.85
CA ILE A 141 6.29 -3.32 6.82
C ILE A 141 5.53 -4.63 6.77
N THR A 142 5.17 -5.17 7.92
CA THR A 142 4.34 -6.38 8.04
C THR A 142 3.05 -5.99 8.76
N LEU A 143 1.92 -6.42 8.21
CA LEU A 143 0.60 -6.19 8.78
C LEU A 143 -0.16 -7.51 8.83
N GLY A 144 -0.85 -7.75 9.94
CA GLY A 144 -1.89 -8.78 10.05
C GLY A 144 -3.27 -8.27 9.68
N GLY A 145 -4.24 -9.18 9.61
CA GLY A 145 -5.64 -8.84 9.40
C GLY A 145 -6.17 -7.83 10.43
N GLY A 146 -6.80 -6.76 9.95
CA GLY A 146 -7.36 -5.68 10.75
C GLY A 146 -6.38 -4.57 11.13
N GLU A 147 -5.09 -4.71 10.80
CA GLU A 147 -4.09 -3.69 11.08
C GLU A 147 -4.01 -2.63 9.97
N SER A 148 -3.56 -1.43 10.34
CA SER A 148 -3.30 -0.34 9.39
C SER A 148 -2.02 0.43 9.74
N LEU A 149 -1.39 0.98 8.71
CA LEU A 149 -0.20 1.81 8.80
C LEU A 149 -0.36 3.06 7.94
N ASP A 150 0.06 4.19 8.48
CA ASP A 150 0.28 5.40 7.68
C ASP A 150 1.78 5.53 7.43
N VAL A 151 2.15 5.44 6.15
CA VAL A 151 3.54 5.39 5.70
C VAL A 151 3.80 6.51 4.73
N ILE A 152 4.85 7.29 4.95
CA ILE A 152 5.29 8.32 4.03
C ILE A 152 6.46 7.81 3.21
N LEU A 153 6.32 7.84 1.89
CA LEU A 153 7.41 7.73 0.94
C LEU A 153 7.98 9.12 0.68
N ASP A 154 9.27 9.33 0.97
CA ASP A 154 9.96 10.59 0.66
C ASP A 154 10.88 10.40 -0.55
N THR A 155 10.62 11.14 -1.63
CA THR A 155 11.45 11.11 -2.84
C THR A 155 12.57 12.16 -2.79
N CYS A 156 12.82 12.74 -1.63
CA CYS A 156 13.90 13.67 -1.39
C CYS A 156 14.98 13.05 -0.49
N ALA A 157 16.22 12.97 -1.00
CA ALA A 157 17.36 12.52 -0.21
C ALA A 157 17.89 13.60 0.73
N VAL A 158 17.82 14.87 0.33
CA VAL A 158 18.28 16.02 1.13
C VAL A 158 17.32 17.20 0.95
N ARG A 159 16.85 17.77 2.07
CA ARG A 159 16.01 18.98 2.12
C ARG A 159 16.81 20.18 2.60
N SER A 160 16.39 21.39 2.24
CA SER A 160 17.04 22.64 2.66
C SER A 160 17.04 22.82 4.18
N THR A 161 15.99 22.32 4.84
CA THR A 161 15.88 22.28 6.30
C THR A 161 15.60 20.82 6.71
N PRO A 162 16.62 20.05 7.14
CA PRO A 162 16.46 18.60 7.37
C PRO A 162 15.35 18.21 8.36
N SER A 163 15.03 19.08 9.32
CA SER A 163 13.97 18.86 10.30
C SER A 163 12.56 19.23 9.82
N ASP A 164 12.44 19.98 8.72
CA ASP A 164 11.16 20.40 8.14
C ASP A 164 10.90 19.63 6.84
N PRO A 165 10.02 18.61 6.86
CA PRO A 165 9.71 17.83 5.68
C PRO A 165 8.92 18.62 4.63
N SER A 166 8.39 19.80 4.96
CA SER A 166 7.74 20.69 4.00
C SER A 166 8.71 21.67 3.33
N SER A 167 9.98 21.67 3.74
CA SER A 167 11.01 22.51 3.14
C SER A 167 11.43 21.97 1.75
N SER A 168 11.97 22.86 0.92
CA SER A 168 12.32 22.55 -0.47
C SER A 168 13.33 21.40 -0.56
N CYS A 169 13.09 20.49 -1.49
CA CYS A 169 14.04 19.42 -1.80
C CYS A 169 15.25 19.98 -2.56
N THR A 170 16.47 19.69 -2.08
CA THR A 170 17.72 20.09 -2.75
C THR A 170 18.35 18.95 -3.54
N THR A 171 18.14 17.71 -3.09
CA THR A 171 18.62 16.50 -3.77
C THR A 171 17.49 15.47 -3.87
N PRO A 172 16.70 15.46 -4.95
CA PRO A 172 15.70 14.42 -5.17
C PRO A 172 16.35 13.08 -5.51
N ILE A 173 15.65 11.98 -5.26
CA ILE A 173 16.05 10.67 -5.80
C ILE A 173 15.91 10.65 -7.33
N ARG A 174 16.56 9.68 -7.96
CA ARG A 174 16.52 9.53 -9.42
C ARG A 174 15.08 9.26 -9.89
N ALA A 175 14.65 9.96 -10.93
CA ALA A 175 13.39 9.63 -11.62
C ALA A 175 13.44 8.21 -12.19
N GLY A 176 12.33 7.48 -12.08
CA GLY A 176 12.23 6.09 -12.50
C GLY A 176 11.13 5.31 -11.79
N THR A 177 11.05 4.04 -12.12
CA THR A 177 10.12 3.09 -11.51
C THR A 177 10.79 2.38 -10.34
N TYR A 178 10.19 2.53 -9.17
CA TYR A 178 10.47 1.75 -7.98
C TYR A 178 9.29 0.80 -7.72
N PHE A 179 9.45 -0.13 -6.79
CA PHE A 179 8.39 -1.10 -6.48
C PHE A 179 7.98 -1.01 -5.01
N LEU A 180 6.69 -1.24 -4.80
CA LEU A 180 6.12 -1.63 -3.51
C LEU A 180 5.58 -3.04 -3.70
N TYR A 181 6.21 -4.01 -3.06
CA TYR A 181 5.98 -5.43 -3.37
C TYR A 181 6.16 -6.31 -2.16
N THR A 182 5.57 -7.50 -2.18
CA THR A 182 5.78 -8.48 -1.13
C THR A 182 7.09 -9.24 -1.31
N PRO A 183 7.93 -9.37 -0.27
CA PRO A 183 9.10 -10.23 -0.30
C PRO A 183 8.76 -11.72 -0.11
N ASN A 184 7.50 -12.06 0.23
CA ASN A 184 7.00 -13.43 0.24
C ASN A 184 6.88 -13.92 -1.20
N LEU A 185 7.83 -14.75 -1.65
CA LEU A 185 7.97 -15.10 -3.07
C LEU A 185 6.75 -15.82 -3.63
N ASP A 186 6.08 -16.63 -2.81
CA ASP A 186 4.83 -17.30 -3.14
C ASP A 186 3.64 -16.34 -3.29
N HIS A 187 3.78 -15.10 -2.81
CA HIS A 187 2.78 -14.05 -2.97
C HIS A 187 3.02 -13.15 -4.20
N LEU A 188 4.08 -13.44 -4.99
CA LEU A 188 4.40 -12.80 -6.27
C LEU A 188 3.93 -13.64 -7.47
N SER A 189 2.82 -14.35 -7.30
CA SER A 189 2.15 -15.12 -8.35
C SER A 189 0.64 -14.86 -8.35
N ASN A 190 0.02 -15.16 -9.50
CA ASN A 190 -1.42 -15.28 -9.64
C ASN A 190 -1.74 -16.76 -9.78
N ASP A 191 -1.93 -17.43 -8.64
CA ASP A 191 -2.01 -18.90 -8.55
C ASP A 191 -0.84 -19.60 -9.26
N ALA A 192 -1.07 -20.15 -10.46
CA ALA A 192 -0.08 -20.87 -11.26
C ALA A 192 0.81 -19.96 -12.13
N GLU A 193 0.49 -18.67 -12.24
CA GLU A 193 1.21 -17.72 -13.09
C GLU A 193 2.24 -16.92 -12.29
N ASN A 194 3.52 -17.02 -12.70
CA ASN A 194 4.60 -16.25 -12.10
C ASN A 194 4.57 -14.77 -12.51
N PHE A 195 5.22 -13.91 -11.73
CA PHE A 195 5.29 -12.46 -11.93
C PHE A 195 3.93 -11.77 -11.79
N GLY A 196 3.24 -12.05 -10.69
CA GLY A 196 1.94 -11.48 -10.35
C GLY A 196 1.83 -11.09 -8.87
N GLY A 197 0.62 -11.16 -8.34
CA GLY A 197 0.35 -11.04 -6.91
C GLY A 197 0.56 -9.64 -6.32
N GLN A 198 1.04 -9.59 -5.08
CA GLN A 198 1.01 -8.38 -4.26
C GLN A 198 2.20 -7.46 -4.55
N MET A 199 2.13 -6.79 -5.70
CA MET A 199 3.14 -5.87 -6.20
C MET A 199 2.49 -4.68 -6.92
N THR A 200 3.08 -3.50 -6.81
CA THR A 200 2.74 -2.32 -7.61
C THR A 200 3.99 -1.48 -7.85
N GLU A 201 3.84 -0.43 -8.66
CA GLU A 201 4.90 0.52 -8.99
C GLU A 201 4.76 1.84 -8.23
N VAL A 202 5.91 2.38 -7.85
CA VAL A 202 6.10 3.76 -7.39
C VAL A 202 6.87 4.50 -8.48
N ARG A 203 6.15 5.25 -9.33
CA ARG A 203 6.71 6.02 -10.45
C ARG A 203 7.08 7.42 -10.00
N VAL A 204 8.38 7.70 -9.99
CA VAL A 204 8.95 9.01 -9.68
C VAL A 204 9.19 9.76 -10.99
N GLN A 205 8.33 10.72 -11.33
CA GLN A 205 8.30 11.39 -12.64
C GLN A 205 7.80 12.84 -12.60
#